data_AF-A0A0D0S9Y4-F1
#
_entry.id   AF-A0A0D0S9Y4-F1
#
_cell.length_a   1.000
_cell.length_b   1.000
_cell.length_c   1.000
_cell.angle_alpha   90.00
_cell.angle_beta   90.00
_cell.angle_gamma   90.00
#
_symmetry.space_group_name_H-M   'P 1'
#
loop_
_entity.id
_entity.type
_entity.pdbx_description
1 polymer ?
#
loop_
_entity_poly.entity_id
_entity_poly.type
_entity_poly.pdbx_seq_one_letter_code
_entity_poly.pdbx_strand_id
1 'polypeptide(L)'
;MDLNRKKNILKDNFEFFDLPKENSAPRPMFYIELGGRFYFGYTPRLRLMYDYSILDGVRQKDVDEKFTDFTDALFGYARNQFAHKSKVYFTDAVLVNKKSCNEKGESRVVLAEPKPTSYLEYLKQSPSGKTKTYMDDDFEIRGIKQYWLQEKVQTGMEASNDNIKSQLRPVEIGSQFEGTIRFQNLTKEELGLLIWSIRLEENSQMNIGKAKAYGYGRIKVKDVKISLQDMDRSYRICDDIFSVNPYKDLSVEESDEFVEIYQQYLAKWLKPDKKESEPAKDIVMANSSIKSFFHMKSNVVGKDVASYMSLDQFKEFKQSNAGLPTVGMICKKQ
;
A
#
# COMPACT_ATOMS: atom_id res chain seq x y z
N MET A 1 2.41 0.05 22.53
CA MET A 1 3.00 1.41 22.66
C MET A 1 4.52 1.24 22.61
N ASP A 2 5.22 1.86 21.66
CA ASP A 2 6.68 1.70 21.53
C ASP A 2 7.42 2.53 22.58
N LEU A 3 7.80 1.87 23.68
CA LEU A 3 8.51 2.46 24.81
C LEU A 3 9.89 2.99 24.43
N ASN A 4 10.57 2.36 23.46
CA ASN A 4 11.90 2.77 23.02
C ASN A 4 11.84 4.08 22.24
N ARG A 5 10.83 4.24 21.38
CA ARG A 5 10.58 5.51 20.68
C ARG A 5 10.29 6.64 21.65
N LYS A 6 9.50 6.40 22.71
CA LYS A 6 9.24 7.41 23.75
C LYS A 6 10.50 7.79 24.54
N LYS A 7 11.35 6.83 24.90
CA LYS A 7 12.64 7.11 25.57
C LYS A 7 13.52 8.02 24.71
N ASN A 8 13.60 7.76 23.41
CA ASN A 8 14.37 8.57 22.48
C ASN A 8 13.82 9.99 22.27
N ILE A 9 12.50 10.18 22.41
CA ILE A 9 11.86 11.51 22.31
C ILE A 9 12.08 12.31 23.59
N LEU A 10 11.96 11.66 24.76
CA LEU A 10 12.07 12.33 26.06
C LEU A 10 13.51 12.67 26.41
N LYS A 11 14.50 11.88 25.94
CA LYS A 11 15.94 12.07 26.23
C LYS A 11 16.17 12.35 27.71
N ASP A 12 16.74 13.50 28.07
CA ASP A 12 17.07 13.86 29.45
C ASP A 12 15.93 14.59 30.17
N ASN A 13 14.80 14.85 29.49
CA ASN A 13 13.69 15.65 30.05
C ASN A 13 12.69 14.82 30.88
N PHE A 14 13.08 13.64 31.39
CA PHE A 14 12.18 12.82 32.21
C PHE A 14 11.73 13.54 33.48
N GLU A 15 12.64 14.27 34.12
CA GLU A 15 12.35 15.01 35.36
C GLU A 15 11.23 16.06 35.22
N PHE A 16 11.01 16.57 33.99
CA PHE A 16 9.91 17.50 33.73
C PHE A 16 8.54 16.82 33.87
N PHE A 17 8.44 15.55 33.49
CA PHE A 17 7.20 14.77 33.52
C PHE A 17 7.00 14.00 34.82
N ASP A 18 8.02 13.91 35.67
CA ASP A 18 7.90 13.31 37.00
C ASP A 18 6.93 14.10 37.90
N LEU A 19 6.43 13.40 38.92
CA LEU A 19 5.64 14.04 39.97
C LEU A 19 6.50 15.07 40.71
N PRO A 20 5.93 16.22 41.13
CA PRO A 20 6.65 17.22 41.90
C PRO A 20 7.23 16.60 43.19
N LYS A 21 8.49 16.88 43.51
CA LYS A 21 9.12 16.51 44.79
C LYS A 21 8.54 17.38 45.92
N GLU A 22 8.57 16.90 47.16
CA GLU A 22 8.24 17.73 48.33
C GLU A 22 9.05 19.03 48.31
N ASN A 23 8.37 20.18 48.50
CA ASN A 23 8.91 21.55 48.41
C ASN A 23 9.24 22.10 47.01
N SER A 24 8.81 21.44 45.92
CA SER A 24 8.91 22.05 44.58
C SER A 24 7.78 23.05 44.30
N ALA A 25 8.06 24.06 43.48
CA ALA A 25 7.07 25.08 43.11
C ALA A 25 5.83 24.43 42.45
N PRO A 26 4.61 24.92 42.75
CA PRO A 26 3.38 24.38 42.17
C PRO A 26 3.42 24.55 40.65
N ARG A 27 3.10 23.47 39.92
CA ARG A 27 3.03 23.46 38.45
C ARG A 27 1.57 23.48 38.01
N PRO A 28 1.19 24.33 37.02
CA PRO A 28 -0.16 24.33 36.50
C PRO A 28 -0.48 22.98 35.85
N MET A 29 -1.57 22.36 36.28
CA MET A 29 -2.11 21.16 35.67
C MET A 29 -3.44 21.51 35.01
N PHE A 30 -3.57 21.17 33.73
CA PHE A 30 -4.80 21.30 32.99
C PHE A 30 -5.49 19.94 32.98
N TYR A 31 -6.80 19.94 33.11
CA TYR A 31 -7.60 18.73 33.02
C TYR A 31 -8.90 18.97 32.26
N ILE A 32 -9.46 17.89 31.73
CA ILE A 32 -10.80 17.87 31.14
C ILE A 32 -11.42 16.49 31.36
N GLU A 33 -12.70 16.48 31.70
CA GLU A 33 -13.52 15.27 31.68
C GLU A 33 -14.32 15.24 30.38
N LEU A 34 -14.15 14.17 29.59
CA LEU A 34 -14.84 14.01 28.32
C LEU A 34 -15.17 12.54 28.10
N GLY A 35 -16.45 12.23 27.86
CA GLY A 35 -16.91 10.87 27.57
C GLY A 35 -16.63 9.87 28.70
N GLY A 36 -16.74 10.30 29.96
CA GLY A 36 -16.44 9.48 31.14
C GLY A 36 -14.95 9.20 31.36
N ARG A 37 -14.06 9.89 30.64
CA ARG A 37 -12.60 9.80 30.81
C ARG A 37 -12.04 11.11 31.33
N PHE A 38 -11.11 11.01 32.27
CA PHE A 38 -10.37 12.14 32.81
C PHE A 38 -9.01 12.27 32.12
N TYR A 39 -8.78 13.41 31.46
CA TYR A 39 -7.51 13.75 30.82
C TYR A 39 -6.84 14.84 31.62
N PHE A 40 -5.53 14.72 31.85
CA PHE A 40 -4.75 15.75 32.54
C PHE A 40 -3.33 15.83 32.00
N GLY A 41 -2.70 16.99 32.18
CA GLY A 41 -1.32 17.22 31.77
C GLY A 41 -0.87 18.65 31.98
N TYR A 42 0.41 18.90 31.77
CA TYR A 42 1.06 20.20 32.00
C TYR A 42 0.88 21.21 30.84
N THR A 43 -0.01 20.94 29.89
CA THR A 43 -0.29 21.83 28.74
C THR A 43 -1.79 22.00 28.54
N PRO A 44 -2.27 23.21 28.21
CA PRO A 44 -3.68 23.43 27.89
C PRO A 44 -4.12 22.71 26.59
N ARG A 45 -3.17 22.24 25.77
CA ARG A 45 -3.44 21.48 24.54
C ARG A 45 -3.28 19.98 24.79
N LEU A 46 -4.18 19.43 25.60
CA LEU A 46 -4.19 18.00 25.90
C LEU A 46 -4.46 17.16 24.65
N ARG A 47 -3.72 16.06 24.51
CA ARG A 47 -3.97 15.07 23.45
C ARG A 47 -5.01 14.07 23.94
N LEU A 48 -6.22 14.17 23.38
CA LEU A 48 -7.32 13.26 23.69
C LEU A 48 -7.09 11.91 22.98
N MET A 49 -7.42 10.82 23.66
CA MET A 49 -7.34 9.47 23.12
C MET A 49 -8.62 9.16 22.37
N TYR A 50 -8.49 8.61 21.18
CA TYR A 50 -9.65 8.13 20.42
C TYR A 50 -10.27 6.90 21.07
N ASP A 51 -11.59 6.77 20.93
CA ASP A 51 -12.33 5.62 21.44
C ASP A 51 -12.11 4.37 20.61
N TYR A 52 -11.90 4.55 19.30
CA TYR A 52 -11.69 3.47 18.35
C TYR A 52 -10.27 3.48 17.77
N SER A 53 -9.76 2.28 17.51
CA SER A 53 -8.53 2.05 16.76
C SER A 53 -8.80 2.19 15.25
N ILE A 54 -7.73 2.29 14.45
CA ILE A 54 -7.88 2.29 12.98
C ILE A 54 -8.52 0.98 12.49
N LEU A 55 -8.21 -0.15 13.14
CA LEU A 55 -8.69 -1.47 12.73
C LEU A 55 -10.22 -1.59 12.87
N ASP A 56 -10.82 -0.85 13.80
CA ASP A 56 -12.28 -0.85 13.99
C ASP A 56 -13.04 -0.31 12.78
N GLY A 57 -12.39 0.45 11.89
CA GLY A 57 -12.97 0.96 10.64
C GLY A 57 -12.67 0.11 9.41
N VAL A 58 -11.93 -0.99 9.56
CA VAL A 58 -11.66 -1.96 8.48
C VAL A 58 -12.88 -2.86 8.35
N ARG A 59 -13.33 -3.12 7.12
CA ARG A 59 -14.53 -3.95 6.87
C ARG A 59 -14.34 -5.43 7.21
N GLN A 60 -13.11 -5.92 7.08
CA GLN A 60 -12.72 -7.27 7.44
C GLN A 60 -12.37 -7.29 8.92
N LYS A 61 -13.40 -7.40 9.78
CA LYS A 61 -13.23 -7.38 11.25
C LYS A 61 -12.98 -8.76 11.85
N ASP A 62 -13.54 -9.80 11.22
CA ASP A 62 -13.56 -11.16 11.76
C ASP A 62 -12.79 -12.11 10.84
N VAL A 63 -11.47 -12.10 11.00
CA VAL A 63 -10.60 -13.09 10.38
C VAL A 63 -10.25 -14.07 11.49
N ASP A 64 -10.98 -15.20 11.57
CA ASP A 64 -10.64 -16.32 12.46
C ASP A 64 -9.13 -16.60 12.35
N GLU A 65 -8.44 -16.99 13.43
CA GLU A 65 -7.03 -17.40 13.37
C GLU A 65 -6.80 -18.49 12.32
N LYS A 66 -7.84 -19.23 11.93
CA LYS A 66 -7.83 -20.23 10.85
C LYS A 66 -8.04 -19.68 9.45
N PHE A 67 -8.61 -18.47 9.31
CA PHE A 67 -8.83 -17.88 8.00
C PHE A 67 -7.49 -17.48 7.37
N THR A 68 -7.30 -17.94 6.15
CA THR A 68 -6.13 -17.68 5.31
C THR A 68 -6.61 -16.93 4.09
N ASP A 69 -6.19 -15.67 3.94
CA ASP A 69 -6.43 -14.92 2.70
C ASP A 69 -5.41 -15.28 1.63
N PHE A 70 -5.55 -14.75 0.41
CA PHE A 70 -4.58 -14.99 -0.67
C PHE A 70 -3.18 -14.47 -0.36
N THR A 71 -3.04 -13.43 0.47
CA THR A 71 -1.72 -12.89 0.85
C THR A 71 -1.02 -13.89 1.75
N ASP A 72 -1.71 -14.38 2.79
CA ASP A 72 -1.23 -15.40 3.70
C ASP A 72 -0.98 -16.75 3.00
N ALA A 73 -1.82 -17.13 2.03
CA ALA A 73 -1.65 -18.35 1.26
C ALA A 73 -0.41 -18.30 0.33
N LEU A 74 -0.11 -17.14 -0.25
CA LEU A 74 1.02 -16.96 -1.14
C LEU A 74 2.34 -16.74 -0.39
N PHE A 75 2.37 -15.78 0.55
CA PHE A 75 3.58 -15.35 1.25
C PHE A 75 3.85 -16.12 2.55
N GLY A 76 2.87 -16.88 3.03
CA GLY A 76 2.95 -17.58 4.30
C GLY A 76 2.73 -16.69 5.52
N TYR A 77 2.58 -17.33 6.67
CA TYR A 77 2.37 -16.67 7.95
C TYR A 77 2.95 -17.51 9.10
N ALA A 78 3.20 -16.85 10.23
CA ALA A 78 3.53 -17.48 11.50
C ALA A 78 2.64 -16.86 12.59
N ARG A 79 1.60 -17.59 12.99
CA ARG A 79 0.67 -17.27 14.09
C ARG A 79 0.91 -18.25 15.24
N ASN A 80 0.27 -18.04 16.38
CA ASN A 80 0.47 -18.80 17.63
C ASN A 80 0.78 -20.31 17.43
N GLN A 81 -0.21 -21.10 17.01
CA GLN A 81 -0.07 -22.54 16.81
C GLN A 81 -0.05 -22.96 15.32
N PHE A 82 -0.13 -21.99 14.41
CA PHE A 82 -0.29 -22.23 12.98
C PHE A 82 0.79 -21.51 12.21
N ALA A 83 1.44 -22.23 11.29
CA ALA A 83 2.38 -21.66 10.35
C ALA A 83 2.10 -22.21 8.95
N HIS A 84 2.19 -21.34 7.96
CA HIS A 84 2.13 -21.70 6.55
C HIS A 84 3.37 -21.17 5.85
N LYS A 85 4.06 -22.03 5.11
CA LYS A 85 5.27 -21.64 4.39
C LYS A 85 4.88 -20.87 3.12
N SER A 86 5.65 -19.84 2.78
CA SER A 86 5.53 -19.16 1.48
C SER A 86 5.56 -20.15 0.33
N LYS A 87 4.65 -19.94 -0.62
CA LYS A 87 4.61 -20.65 -1.90
C LYS A 87 5.37 -19.90 -2.99
N VAL A 88 5.74 -18.64 -2.77
CA VAL A 88 6.45 -17.78 -3.74
C VAL A 88 7.84 -17.37 -3.24
N TYR A 89 8.76 -17.23 -4.17
CA TYR A 89 10.15 -16.81 -3.93
C TYR A 89 10.58 -15.86 -5.05
N PHE A 90 11.21 -14.75 -4.67
CA PHE A 90 11.64 -13.70 -5.60
C PHE A 90 13.16 -13.71 -5.68
N THR A 91 13.70 -13.70 -6.89
CA THR A 91 15.12 -13.38 -7.09
C THR A 91 15.31 -11.87 -7.14
N ASP A 92 16.54 -11.43 -6.95
CA ASP A 92 16.91 -10.05 -7.26
C ASP A 92 16.61 -9.77 -8.74
N ALA A 93 16.06 -8.59 -9.01
CA ALA A 93 15.95 -8.06 -10.36
C ALA A 93 17.28 -7.38 -10.71
N VAL A 94 18.04 -7.98 -11.62
CA VAL A 94 19.39 -7.54 -11.98
C VAL A 94 19.35 -6.69 -13.23
N LEU A 95 20.18 -5.64 -13.27
CA LEU A 95 20.30 -4.76 -14.41
C LEU A 95 20.81 -5.52 -15.64
N VAL A 96 20.05 -5.49 -16.74
CA VAL A 96 20.36 -6.22 -17.97
C VAL A 96 21.55 -5.59 -18.72
N ASN A 97 21.58 -4.26 -18.82
CA ASN A 97 22.66 -3.54 -19.50
C ASN A 97 23.38 -2.59 -18.53
N LYS A 98 24.52 -3.04 -18.01
CA LYS A 98 25.37 -2.26 -17.09
C LYS A 98 25.97 -0.99 -17.71
N LYS A 99 26.10 -0.92 -19.03
CA LYS A 99 26.70 0.24 -19.71
C LYS A 99 25.73 1.41 -19.91
N SER A 100 24.42 1.16 -19.80
CA SER A 100 23.36 2.15 -20.06
C SER A 100 22.66 2.64 -18.79
N CYS A 101 23.31 2.51 -17.64
CA CYS A 101 22.73 2.84 -16.35
C CYS A 101 23.73 3.61 -15.51
N ASN A 102 23.61 4.93 -15.50
CA ASN A 102 24.29 5.74 -14.50
C ASN A 102 23.37 5.97 -13.30
N GLU A 103 23.93 5.99 -12.09
CA GLU A 103 23.22 6.52 -10.94
C GLU A 103 22.99 8.02 -11.18
N LYS A 104 21.74 8.46 -11.04
CA LYS A 104 21.35 9.85 -11.31
C LYS A 104 21.65 10.72 -10.09
N GLY A 105 22.91 10.71 -9.65
CA GLY A 105 23.41 11.47 -8.49
C GLY A 105 22.65 11.22 -7.20
N GLU A 106 23.03 11.93 -6.14
CA GLU A 106 22.29 11.93 -4.88
C GLU A 106 21.11 12.90 -4.96
N SER A 107 19.92 12.44 -4.54
CA SER A 107 18.73 13.27 -4.33
C SER A 107 18.33 13.27 -2.86
N ARG A 108 17.82 14.40 -2.38
CA ARG A 108 17.34 14.56 -0.99
C ARG A 108 15.89 15.03 -1.00
N VAL A 109 15.02 14.29 -0.31
CA VAL A 109 13.59 14.63 -0.21
C VAL A 109 13.08 14.38 1.21
N VAL A 110 12.01 15.06 1.60
CA VAL A 110 11.35 14.83 2.89
C VAL A 110 10.34 13.70 2.74
N LEU A 111 10.56 12.58 3.43
CA LEU A 111 9.63 11.46 3.44
C LEU A 111 8.89 11.43 4.77
N ALA A 112 7.68 11.98 4.78
CA ALA A 112 6.83 11.97 5.97
C ALA A 112 6.10 10.63 6.14
N GLU A 113 5.98 10.18 7.39
CA GLU A 113 5.11 9.07 7.77
C GLU A 113 3.64 9.49 7.73
N PRO A 114 2.70 8.59 7.36
CA PRO A 114 1.28 8.86 7.48
C PRO A 114 0.94 9.22 8.93
N LYS A 115 0.06 10.21 9.13
CA LYS A 115 -0.37 10.67 10.45
C LYS A 115 -1.81 10.27 10.70
N PRO A 116 -2.09 9.21 11.48
CA PRO A 116 -3.46 8.73 11.69
C PRO A 116 -4.47 9.82 12.05
N THR A 117 -4.02 10.86 12.77
CA THR A 117 -4.79 12.05 13.16
C THR A 117 -5.30 12.91 11.99
N SER A 118 -4.84 12.71 10.76
CA SER A 118 -5.40 13.33 9.54
C SER A 118 -6.70 12.64 9.11
N TYR A 119 -7.70 12.58 9.98
CA TYR A 119 -8.96 11.88 9.73
C TYR A 119 -9.74 12.40 8.50
N LEU A 120 -9.57 13.67 8.12
CA LEU A 120 -10.15 14.23 6.89
C LEU A 120 -9.61 13.55 5.62
N GLU A 121 -8.36 13.12 5.65
CA GLU A 121 -7.70 12.46 4.52
C GLU A 121 -8.00 10.96 4.47
N TYR A 122 -8.10 10.31 5.64
CA TYR A 122 -8.17 8.85 5.73
C TYR A 122 -9.59 8.30 5.93
N LEU A 123 -10.52 9.10 6.46
CA LEU A 123 -11.89 8.66 6.70
C LEU A 123 -12.83 9.16 5.59
N LYS A 124 -13.94 8.44 5.40
CA LYS A 124 -15.05 8.96 4.60
C LYS A 124 -15.70 10.13 5.36
N GLN A 125 -15.84 11.25 4.68
CA GLN A 125 -16.43 12.48 5.21
C GLN A 125 -17.71 12.78 4.44
N SER A 126 -18.75 13.22 5.15
CA SER A 126 -20.03 13.62 4.55
C SER A 126 -20.04 15.13 4.33
N PRO A 127 -20.36 15.64 3.12
CA PRO A 127 -20.33 17.07 2.83
C PRO A 127 -21.23 17.94 3.73
N SER A 128 -22.32 17.37 4.23
CA SER A 128 -23.31 18.03 5.09
C SER A 128 -23.34 17.50 6.52
N GLY A 129 -22.46 16.56 6.86
CA GLY A 129 -22.44 15.89 8.16
C GLY A 129 -21.41 16.45 9.13
N LYS A 130 -21.53 16.07 10.41
CA LYS A 130 -20.45 16.26 11.38
C LYS A 130 -19.19 15.54 10.90
N THR A 131 -18.05 16.21 11.01
CA THR A 131 -16.74 15.64 10.68
C THR A 131 -16.52 14.34 11.45
N LYS A 132 -16.29 13.25 10.71
CA LYS A 132 -16.01 11.93 11.28
C LYS A 132 -14.57 11.84 11.75
N THR A 133 -14.39 11.26 12.93
CA THR A 133 -13.12 11.00 13.60
C THR A 133 -13.12 9.57 14.15
N TYR A 134 -12.02 9.13 14.73
CA TYR A 134 -11.97 7.83 15.43
C TYR A 134 -12.64 7.86 16.81
N MET A 135 -13.41 8.91 17.13
CA MET A 135 -14.36 8.90 18.27
C MET A 135 -15.73 8.37 17.86
N ASP A 136 -16.05 8.40 16.57
CA ASP A 136 -17.33 7.96 16.05
C ASP A 136 -17.24 6.46 15.77
N ASP A 137 -18.19 5.66 16.23
CA ASP A 137 -18.18 4.18 16.17
C ASP A 137 -18.46 3.61 14.77
N ASP A 138 -19.18 4.39 13.96
CA ASP A 138 -19.59 4.10 12.59
C ASP A 138 -18.60 4.65 11.54
N PHE A 139 -17.39 5.07 11.96
CA PHE A 139 -16.42 5.63 11.02
C PHE A 139 -15.98 4.59 9.97
N GLU A 140 -15.77 5.05 8.74
CA GLU A 140 -15.28 4.20 7.65
C GLU A 140 -13.93 4.70 7.12
N ILE A 141 -12.97 3.79 6.99
CA ILE A 141 -11.74 4.05 6.24
C ILE A 141 -12.10 4.27 4.77
N ARG A 142 -11.54 5.33 4.19
CA ARG A 142 -11.77 5.74 2.80
C ARG A 142 -11.20 4.75 1.77
N GLY A 143 -10.11 4.07 2.08
CA GLY A 143 -9.51 3.09 1.18
C GLY A 143 -8.02 2.83 1.46
N ILE A 144 -7.33 2.34 0.43
CA ILE A 144 -5.93 1.92 0.49
C ILE A 144 -5.03 3.04 -0.02
N LYS A 145 -3.94 3.32 0.70
CA LYS A 145 -2.95 4.32 0.28
C LYS A 145 -2.29 3.91 -1.04
N GLN A 146 -2.48 4.72 -2.06
CA GLN A 146 -1.85 4.58 -3.38
C GLN A 146 -1.17 5.89 -3.79
N TYR A 147 -0.21 5.78 -4.70
CA TYR A 147 0.47 6.93 -5.31
C TYR A 147 0.09 7.02 -6.78
N TRP A 148 -0.16 8.24 -7.26
CA TRP A 148 -0.33 8.53 -8.67
C TRP A 148 0.98 8.35 -9.43
N LEU A 149 0.89 7.88 -10.67
CA LEU A 149 2.02 7.92 -11.59
C LEU A 149 2.22 9.36 -12.02
N GLN A 150 3.45 9.87 -11.90
CA GLN A 150 3.77 11.25 -12.25
C GLN A 150 4.58 11.28 -13.54
N GLU A 151 4.35 12.31 -14.35
CA GLU A 151 5.07 12.53 -15.60
C GLU A 151 6.56 12.81 -15.34
N LYS A 152 6.83 13.63 -14.33
CA LYS A 152 8.17 14.09 -13.97
C LYS A 152 8.42 13.90 -12.49
N VAL A 153 9.69 13.68 -12.16
CA VAL A 153 10.15 13.71 -10.78
C VAL A 153 10.02 15.13 -10.25
N GLN A 154 9.35 15.29 -9.12
CA GLN A 154 9.22 16.57 -8.42
C GLN A 154 10.44 16.82 -7.54
N THR A 155 10.89 18.08 -7.48
CA THR A 155 11.88 18.49 -6.49
C THR A 155 11.29 18.37 -5.09
N GLY A 156 12.13 17.92 -4.15
CA GLY A 156 11.76 17.85 -2.73
C GLY A 156 11.39 19.22 -2.19
N MET A 157 10.58 19.26 -1.13
CA MET A 157 10.38 20.50 -0.38
C MET A 157 11.70 20.95 0.24
N GLU A 158 11.98 22.25 0.20
CA GLU A 158 13.07 22.84 0.96
C GLU A 158 12.76 22.75 2.45
N ALA A 159 13.38 21.77 3.11
CA ALA A 159 13.39 21.69 4.57
C ALA A 159 14.61 22.46 5.10
N SER A 160 14.37 23.36 6.04
CA SER A 160 15.42 24.07 6.79
C SER A 160 16.25 23.14 7.70
N ASN A 161 15.69 21.98 8.05
CA ASN A 161 16.36 20.99 8.88
C ASN A 161 16.81 19.79 8.03
N ASP A 162 18.11 19.54 7.95
CA ASP A 162 18.66 18.42 7.18
C ASP A 162 18.34 17.06 7.82
N ASN A 163 18.06 17.00 9.13
CA ASN A 163 17.76 15.75 9.83
C ASN A 163 16.44 15.08 9.38
N ILE A 164 15.58 15.80 8.67
CA ILE A 164 14.32 15.27 8.14
C ILE A 164 14.41 14.86 6.67
N LYS A 165 15.55 15.10 6.02
CA LYS A 165 15.77 14.74 4.62
C LYS A 165 16.23 13.29 4.52
N SER A 166 15.59 12.53 3.63
CA SER A 166 16.01 11.20 3.24
C SER A 166 16.86 11.28 1.98
N GLN A 167 18.02 10.62 2.02
CA GLN A 167 18.92 10.48 0.88
C GLN A 167 18.45 9.36 -0.05
N LEU A 168 18.54 9.60 -1.35
CA LEU A 168 18.13 8.67 -2.41
C LEU A 168 19.20 8.63 -3.51
N ARG A 169 19.43 7.45 -4.07
CA ARG A 169 20.25 7.23 -5.27
C ARG A 169 19.39 6.60 -6.35
N PRO A 170 18.64 7.43 -7.11
CA PRO A 170 17.77 6.92 -8.17
C PRO A 170 18.59 6.44 -9.36
N VAL A 171 18.04 5.44 -10.04
CA VAL A 171 18.57 4.93 -11.31
C VAL A 171 18.01 5.76 -12.48
N GLU A 172 18.76 5.83 -13.57
CA GLU A 172 18.34 6.50 -14.81
C GLU A 172 17.02 5.97 -15.37
N ILE A 173 16.30 6.87 -16.06
CA ILE A 173 15.06 6.51 -16.76
C ILE A 173 15.42 5.60 -17.95
N GLY A 174 14.71 4.49 -18.10
CA GLY A 174 14.92 3.53 -19.19
C GLY A 174 15.82 2.35 -18.82
N SER A 175 16.39 2.32 -17.61
CA SER A 175 17.11 1.14 -17.12
C SER A 175 16.19 -0.08 -17.03
N GLN A 176 16.68 -1.21 -17.50
CA GLN A 176 15.94 -2.47 -17.59
C GLN A 176 16.49 -3.48 -16.60
N PHE A 177 15.60 -4.12 -15.85
CA PHE A 177 15.94 -5.12 -14.85
C PHE A 177 15.18 -6.41 -15.16
N GLU A 178 15.86 -7.53 -14.95
CA GLU A 178 15.29 -8.86 -15.13
C GLU A 178 15.39 -9.64 -13.82
N GLY A 179 14.30 -10.26 -13.42
CA GLY A 179 14.22 -11.10 -12.23
C GLY A 179 13.24 -12.24 -12.45
N THR A 180 13.27 -13.22 -11.56
CA THR A 180 12.46 -14.43 -11.65
C THR A 180 11.65 -14.60 -10.38
N ILE A 181 10.39 -14.99 -10.53
CA ILE A 181 9.53 -15.40 -9.43
C ILE A 181 9.35 -16.90 -9.54
N ARG A 182 9.80 -17.63 -8.52
CA ARG A 182 9.60 -19.08 -8.41
C ARG A 182 8.41 -19.34 -7.52
N PHE A 183 7.59 -20.32 -7.87
CA PHE A 183 6.45 -20.71 -7.05
C PHE A 183 6.31 -22.23 -6.98
N GLN A 184 5.58 -22.70 -5.98
CA GLN A 184 5.34 -24.12 -5.75
C GLN A 184 3.89 -24.34 -5.31
N ASN A 185 3.23 -25.37 -5.85
CA ASN A 185 1.91 -25.84 -5.41
C ASN A 185 0.86 -24.72 -5.28
N LEU A 186 0.82 -23.80 -6.25
CA LEU A 186 -0.25 -22.82 -6.36
C LEU A 186 -1.50 -23.50 -6.95
N THR A 187 -2.66 -23.21 -6.38
CA THR A 187 -3.96 -23.46 -7.00
C THR A 187 -4.10 -22.62 -8.28
N LYS A 188 -5.08 -22.96 -9.12
CA LYS A 188 -5.31 -22.22 -10.37
C LYS A 188 -5.68 -20.76 -10.08
N GLU A 189 -6.47 -20.54 -9.04
CA GLU A 189 -6.88 -19.21 -8.56
C GLU A 189 -5.68 -18.42 -8.01
N GLU A 190 -4.81 -19.03 -7.20
CA GLU A 190 -3.59 -18.39 -6.68
C GLU A 190 -2.63 -18.01 -7.82
N LEU A 191 -2.44 -18.90 -8.80
CA LEU A 191 -1.60 -18.63 -9.96
C LEU A 191 -2.19 -17.51 -10.82
N GLY A 192 -3.50 -17.52 -11.06
CA GLY A 192 -4.21 -16.45 -11.77
C GLY A 192 -4.05 -15.09 -11.10
N LEU A 193 -4.20 -15.03 -9.77
CA LEU A 193 -3.96 -13.81 -8.99
C LEU A 193 -2.50 -13.34 -9.11
N LEU A 194 -1.53 -14.25 -8.98
CA LEU A 194 -0.11 -13.91 -9.08
C LEU A 194 0.21 -13.30 -10.45
N ILE A 195 -0.22 -13.97 -11.53
CA ILE A 195 -0.03 -13.51 -12.91
C ILE A 195 -0.66 -12.11 -13.09
N TRP A 196 -1.91 -11.94 -12.67
CA TRP A 196 -2.63 -10.68 -12.83
C TRP A 196 -2.01 -9.54 -12.01
N SER A 197 -1.48 -9.84 -10.82
CA SER A 197 -0.82 -8.85 -9.95
C SER A 197 0.49 -8.28 -10.54
N ILE A 198 1.15 -9.05 -11.41
CA ILE A 198 2.41 -8.69 -12.07
C ILE A 198 2.14 -8.03 -13.43
N ARG A 199 1.27 -8.64 -14.25
CA ARG A 199 0.96 -8.15 -15.60
C ARG A 199 0.08 -6.90 -15.57
N LEU A 200 -0.86 -6.83 -14.62
CA LEU A 200 -1.93 -5.84 -14.57
C LEU A 200 -2.72 -5.78 -15.90
N GLU A 201 -3.58 -4.77 -16.07
CA GLU A 201 -4.27 -4.52 -17.34
C GLU A 201 -3.37 -3.76 -18.31
N GLU A 202 -3.74 -3.75 -19.59
CA GLU A 202 -2.99 -3.06 -20.65
C GLU A 202 -2.70 -1.60 -20.27
N ASN A 203 -1.51 -1.13 -20.66
CA ASN A 203 -1.01 0.22 -20.38
C ASN A 203 -0.79 0.56 -18.89
N SER A 204 -0.95 -0.41 -17.98
CA SER A 204 -0.64 -0.23 -16.57
C SER A 204 0.85 -0.08 -16.30
N GLN A 205 1.17 0.70 -15.27
CA GLN A 205 2.50 0.91 -14.72
C GLN A 205 2.42 0.85 -13.19
N MET A 206 3.55 0.57 -12.54
CA MET A 206 3.61 0.37 -11.10
C MET A 206 4.55 1.37 -10.43
N ASN A 207 4.41 1.51 -9.12
CA ASN A 207 5.36 2.23 -8.29
C ASN A 207 6.07 1.25 -7.36
N ILE A 208 7.39 1.25 -7.37
CA ILE A 208 8.24 0.47 -6.46
C ILE A 208 9.22 1.40 -5.72
N GLY A 209 9.86 0.90 -4.67
CA GLY A 209 10.90 1.67 -3.97
C GLY A 209 10.43 2.90 -3.18
N LYS A 210 11.35 3.83 -2.93
CA LYS A 210 11.14 5.02 -2.09
C LYS A 210 10.71 6.24 -2.92
N ALA A 211 10.21 7.28 -2.25
CA ALA A 211 9.89 8.58 -2.84
C ALA A 211 8.87 8.58 -3.99
N LYS A 212 7.94 7.61 -3.98
CA LYS A 212 6.81 7.51 -4.92
C LYS A 212 5.96 8.79 -5.00
N ALA A 213 5.83 9.50 -3.87
CA ALA A 213 5.13 10.79 -3.79
C ALA A 213 5.75 11.91 -4.64
N TYR A 214 7.04 11.79 -4.97
CA TYR A 214 7.79 12.73 -5.81
C TYR A 214 7.97 12.20 -7.24
N GLY A 215 7.26 11.14 -7.63
CA GLY A 215 7.34 10.56 -8.98
C GLY A 215 8.46 9.53 -9.20
N TYR A 216 9.23 9.18 -8.16
CA TYR A 216 10.24 8.12 -8.26
C TYR A 216 9.64 6.71 -8.30
N GLY A 217 10.42 5.76 -8.80
CA GLY A 217 10.10 4.33 -8.74
C GLY A 217 8.98 3.90 -9.67
N ARG A 218 8.68 4.70 -10.69
CA ARG A 218 7.73 4.37 -11.75
C ARG A 218 8.34 3.32 -12.69
N ILE A 219 7.69 2.18 -12.83
CA ILE A 219 8.15 1.07 -13.68
C ILE A 219 7.03 0.56 -14.59
N LYS A 220 7.42 -0.05 -15.71
CA LYS A 220 6.53 -0.88 -16.54
C LYS A 220 7.10 -2.28 -16.58
N VAL A 221 6.27 -3.28 -16.27
CA VAL A 221 6.61 -4.69 -16.42
C VAL A 221 6.26 -5.11 -17.85
N LYS A 222 7.17 -5.82 -18.51
CA LYS A 222 7.00 -6.35 -19.86
C LYS A 222 7.61 -7.75 -19.93
N ASP A 223 7.30 -8.48 -20.99
CA ASP A 223 7.97 -9.73 -21.35
C ASP A 223 7.91 -10.80 -20.23
N VAL A 224 6.74 -10.89 -19.57
CA VAL A 224 6.48 -11.87 -18.51
C VAL A 224 6.33 -13.24 -19.14
N LYS A 225 7.34 -14.10 -18.95
CA LYS A 225 7.31 -15.51 -19.35
C LYS A 225 6.94 -16.36 -18.14
N ILE A 226 6.06 -17.34 -18.37
CA ILE A 226 5.59 -18.26 -17.33
C ILE A 226 5.89 -19.67 -17.80
N SER A 227 6.56 -20.44 -16.96
CA SER A 227 6.91 -21.83 -17.24
C SER A 227 6.43 -22.70 -16.08
N LEU A 228 5.72 -23.79 -16.40
CA LEU A 228 5.27 -24.78 -15.42
C LEU A 228 6.15 -26.02 -15.52
N GLN A 229 6.41 -26.65 -14.39
CA GLN A 229 7.08 -27.94 -14.38
C GLN A 229 6.14 -29.01 -14.95
N ASP A 230 6.60 -29.71 -15.99
CA ASP A 230 5.93 -30.85 -16.58
C ASP A 230 6.44 -32.12 -15.86
N MET A 231 5.56 -32.73 -15.07
CA MET A 231 5.88 -33.91 -14.28
C MET A 231 6.22 -35.12 -15.17
N ASP A 232 5.52 -35.28 -16.28
CA ASP A 232 5.80 -36.37 -17.21
C ASP A 232 7.17 -36.20 -17.86
N ARG A 233 7.59 -34.96 -18.19
CA ARG A 233 8.96 -34.69 -18.66
C ARG A 233 10.01 -34.82 -17.57
N SER A 234 9.64 -34.57 -16.31
CA SER A 234 10.56 -34.68 -15.17
C SER A 234 11.00 -36.13 -14.91
N TYR A 235 10.13 -37.10 -15.19
CA TYR A 235 10.40 -38.52 -14.97
C TYR A 235 10.58 -39.34 -16.26
N ARG A 236 10.43 -38.72 -17.44
CA ARG A 236 10.72 -39.38 -18.72
C ARG A 236 12.22 -39.58 -18.88
N ILE A 237 12.63 -40.84 -18.87
CA ILE A 237 13.92 -41.29 -19.38
C ILE A 237 13.73 -41.46 -20.88
N CYS A 238 13.98 -40.41 -21.66
CA CYS A 238 14.08 -40.52 -23.11
C CYS A 238 15.57 -40.41 -23.48
N ASP A 239 16.06 -41.39 -24.24
CA ASP A 239 17.40 -41.41 -24.86
C ASP A 239 18.60 -41.34 -23.89
N ASP A 240 18.58 -42.09 -22.78
CA ASP A 240 19.68 -42.20 -21.80
C ASP A 240 20.17 -40.87 -21.18
N ILE A 241 19.40 -39.79 -21.32
CA ILE A 241 19.74 -38.46 -20.79
C ILE A 241 18.62 -37.99 -19.86
N PHE A 242 18.99 -37.61 -18.64
CA PHE A 242 18.08 -36.92 -17.72
C PHE A 242 17.59 -35.63 -18.38
N SER A 243 16.27 -35.41 -18.42
CA SER A 243 15.71 -34.14 -18.90
C SER A 243 16.20 -32.98 -18.01
N VAL A 244 17.16 -32.20 -18.52
CA VAL A 244 17.78 -31.09 -17.79
C VAL A 244 16.84 -29.88 -17.69
N ASN A 245 15.77 -29.84 -18.50
CA ASN A 245 14.78 -28.76 -18.50
C ASN A 245 13.34 -29.33 -18.54
N PRO A 246 12.77 -29.71 -17.39
CA PRO A 246 11.42 -30.25 -17.32
C PRO A 246 10.32 -29.17 -17.37
N TYR A 247 10.64 -27.95 -17.78
CA TYR A 247 9.67 -26.86 -17.81
C TYR A 247 9.00 -26.74 -19.19
N LYS A 248 7.70 -26.46 -19.18
CA LYS A 248 6.91 -26.08 -20.36
C LYS A 248 6.53 -24.61 -20.21
N ASP A 249 6.90 -23.81 -21.20
CA ASP A 249 6.44 -22.42 -21.30
C ASP A 249 4.95 -22.39 -21.66
N LEU A 250 4.21 -21.53 -20.97
CA LEU A 250 2.79 -21.28 -21.28
C LEU A 250 2.66 -20.30 -22.44
N SER A 251 1.67 -20.54 -23.30
CA SER A 251 1.22 -19.53 -24.26
C SER A 251 0.51 -18.37 -23.54
N VAL A 252 0.28 -17.28 -24.27
CA VAL A 252 -0.47 -16.12 -23.73
C VAL A 252 -1.89 -16.55 -23.35
N GLU A 253 -2.53 -17.34 -24.20
CA GLU A 253 -3.88 -17.87 -24.01
C GLU A 253 -3.95 -18.76 -22.76
N GLU A 254 -3.03 -19.73 -22.61
CA GLU A 254 -2.96 -20.58 -21.42
C GLU A 254 -2.76 -19.74 -20.14
N SER A 255 -1.97 -18.68 -20.20
CA SER A 255 -1.76 -17.79 -19.04
C SER A 255 -2.98 -16.93 -18.71
N ASP A 256 -3.75 -16.54 -19.72
CA ASP A 256 -4.97 -15.75 -19.57
C ASP A 256 -6.11 -16.60 -18.99
N GLU A 257 -6.19 -17.89 -19.32
CA GLU A 257 -7.14 -18.83 -18.69
C GLU A 257 -7.01 -18.86 -17.16
N PHE A 258 -5.78 -18.84 -16.61
CA PHE A 258 -5.58 -18.77 -15.15
C PHE A 258 -6.09 -17.45 -14.56
N VAL A 259 -5.84 -16.33 -15.25
CA VAL A 259 -6.35 -15.01 -14.83
C VAL A 259 -7.87 -15.00 -14.84
N GLU A 260 -8.49 -15.59 -15.86
CA GLU A 260 -9.95 -15.72 -15.96
C GLU A 260 -10.52 -16.58 -14.83
N ILE A 261 -9.88 -17.69 -14.47
CA ILE A 261 -10.29 -18.53 -13.32
C ILE A 261 -10.32 -17.69 -12.04
N TYR A 262 -9.27 -16.90 -11.77
CA TYR A 262 -9.25 -16.01 -10.62
C TYR A 262 -10.33 -14.92 -10.69
N GLN A 263 -10.54 -14.31 -11.86
CA GLN A 263 -11.59 -13.29 -12.05
C GLN A 263 -12.99 -13.88 -11.85
N GLN A 264 -13.23 -15.13 -12.27
CA GLN A 264 -14.48 -15.84 -12.02
C GLN A 264 -14.68 -16.09 -10.52
N TYR A 265 -13.64 -16.53 -9.81
CA TYR A 265 -13.67 -16.68 -8.36
C TYR A 265 -14.05 -15.35 -7.68
N LEU A 266 -13.37 -14.26 -8.06
CA LEU A 266 -13.63 -12.94 -7.48
C LEU A 266 -15.01 -12.39 -7.83
N ALA A 267 -15.49 -12.60 -9.06
CA ALA A 267 -16.81 -12.17 -9.49
C ALA A 267 -17.93 -12.85 -8.71
N LYS A 268 -17.80 -14.16 -8.41
CA LYS A 268 -18.75 -14.89 -7.55
C LYS A 268 -18.82 -14.30 -6.15
N TRP A 269 -17.68 -13.86 -5.60
CA TRP A 269 -17.63 -13.22 -4.29
C TRP A 269 -18.22 -11.80 -4.30
N LEU A 270 -17.98 -11.03 -5.35
CA LEU A 270 -18.51 -9.66 -5.49
C LEU A 270 -20.01 -9.61 -5.83
N LYS A 271 -20.50 -10.57 -6.61
CA LYS A 271 -21.89 -10.68 -7.05
C LYS A 271 -22.30 -12.15 -7.06
N PRO A 272 -22.78 -12.71 -5.93
CA PRO A 272 -23.20 -14.11 -5.84
C PRO A 272 -24.31 -14.46 -6.83
N ASP A 273 -25.28 -13.56 -7.04
CA ASP A 273 -26.42 -13.74 -7.97
C ASP A 273 -26.07 -13.40 -9.43
N LYS A 274 -24.80 -13.58 -9.81
CA LYS A 274 -24.34 -13.31 -11.17
C LYS A 274 -25.02 -14.26 -12.17
N LYS A 275 -25.53 -13.71 -13.27
CA LYS A 275 -25.99 -14.50 -14.42
C LYS A 275 -24.80 -15.03 -15.23
N GLU A 276 -24.90 -16.25 -15.75
CA GLU A 276 -23.84 -16.86 -16.58
C GLU A 276 -23.46 -16.00 -17.79
N SER A 277 -24.41 -15.23 -18.33
CA SER A 277 -24.20 -14.34 -19.48
C SER A 277 -23.33 -13.11 -19.18
N GLU A 278 -23.08 -12.77 -17.91
CA GLU A 278 -22.26 -11.61 -17.56
C GLU A 278 -20.76 -11.99 -17.55
N PRO A 279 -19.87 -11.29 -18.26
CA PRO A 279 -18.43 -11.55 -18.17
C PRO A 279 -17.89 -11.29 -16.76
N ALA A 280 -17.08 -12.21 -16.23
CA ALA A 280 -16.51 -12.06 -14.88
C ALA A 280 -15.62 -10.81 -14.76
N LYS A 281 -14.84 -10.54 -15.81
CA LYS A 281 -13.97 -9.36 -15.92
C LYS A 281 -14.75 -8.05 -15.72
N ASP A 282 -15.93 -7.92 -16.33
CA ASP A 282 -16.72 -6.69 -16.24
C ASP A 282 -17.21 -6.42 -14.81
N ILE A 283 -17.63 -7.47 -14.10
CA ILE A 283 -18.06 -7.37 -12.70
C ILE A 283 -16.90 -6.95 -11.81
N VAL A 284 -15.73 -7.58 -12.00
CA VAL A 284 -14.51 -7.27 -11.26
C VAL A 284 -14.07 -5.82 -11.53
N MET A 285 -14.07 -5.40 -12.79
CA MET A 285 -13.67 -4.05 -13.19
C MET A 285 -14.71 -2.96 -12.86
N ALA A 286 -15.97 -3.34 -12.62
CA ALA A 286 -17.00 -2.43 -12.12
C ALA A 286 -16.84 -2.11 -10.63
N ASN A 287 -16.10 -2.92 -9.86
CA ASN A 287 -15.83 -2.63 -8.45
C ASN A 287 -15.09 -1.29 -8.30
N SER A 288 -15.60 -0.41 -7.45
CA SER A 288 -15.09 0.96 -7.31
C SER A 288 -13.63 1.05 -6.89
N SER A 289 -13.17 0.17 -6.00
CA SER A 289 -11.79 0.12 -5.53
C SER A 289 -10.84 -0.40 -6.61
N ILE A 290 -11.22 -1.49 -7.30
CA ILE A 290 -10.42 -2.09 -8.38
C ILE A 290 -10.33 -1.13 -9.57
N LYS A 291 -11.46 -0.54 -9.98
CA LYS A 291 -11.52 0.48 -11.02
C LYS A 291 -10.61 1.67 -10.70
N SER A 292 -10.67 2.18 -9.47
CA SER A 292 -9.83 3.30 -9.04
C SER A 292 -8.35 2.92 -9.05
N PHE A 293 -8.01 1.70 -8.62
CA PHE A 293 -6.64 1.20 -8.66
C PHE A 293 -6.09 1.17 -10.08
N PHE A 294 -6.76 0.49 -11.02
CA PHE A 294 -6.29 0.43 -12.40
C PHE A 294 -6.24 1.79 -13.06
N HIS A 295 -7.20 2.67 -12.78
CA HIS A 295 -7.15 4.04 -13.29
C HIS A 295 -5.89 4.79 -12.82
N MET A 296 -5.49 4.64 -11.54
CA MET A 296 -4.26 5.24 -11.04
C MET A 296 -3.00 4.60 -11.64
N LYS A 297 -3.07 3.34 -12.10
CA LYS A 297 -1.96 2.61 -12.73
C LYS A 297 -1.89 2.79 -14.24
N SER A 298 -2.94 3.22 -14.91
CA SER A 298 -2.95 3.51 -16.35
C SER A 298 -2.70 4.98 -16.67
N ASN A 299 -2.98 5.90 -15.73
CA ASN A 299 -2.92 7.34 -15.99
C ASN A 299 -1.73 8.01 -15.31
N VAL A 300 -1.01 8.79 -16.12
CA VAL A 300 0.12 9.61 -15.68
C VAL A 300 -0.40 11.02 -15.50
N VAL A 301 -0.21 11.58 -14.31
CA VAL A 301 -0.75 12.91 -13.97
C VAL A 301 0.36 13.95 -13.87
N GLY A 302 -0.01 15.19 -14.15
CA GLY A 302 0.85 16.36 -13.98
C GLY A 302 1.03 16.77 -12.52
N LYS A 303 1.90 17.75 -12.31
CA LYS A 303 2.24 18.28 -10.98
C LYS A 303 1.03 18.85 -10.24
N ASP A 304 0.10 19.48 -10.94
CA ASP A 304 -1.06 20.14 -10.33
C ASP A 304 -2.00 19.17 -9.63
N VAL A 305 -1.98 17.90 -10.03
CA VAL A 305 -2.82 16.84 -9.45
C VAL A 305 -2.10 16.09 -8.33
N ALA A 306 -0.80 15.85 -8.49
CA ALA A 306 -0.03 14.97 -7.59
C ALA A 306 0.89 15.69 -6.60
N SER A 307 0.95 17.03 -6.62
CA SER A 307 1.73 17.80 -5.66
C SER A 307 1.04 17.85 -4.29
N TYR A 308 1.84 17.97 -3.23
CA TYR A 308 1.33 18.23 -1.90
C TYR A 308 0.74 19.64 -1.83
N MET A 309 -0.31 19.79 -1.02
CA MET A 309 -0.87 21.11 -0.70
C MET A 309 0.20 22.00 -0.09
N SER A 310 0.20 23.29 -0.47
CA SER A 310 0.88 24.32 0.30
C SER A 310 0.28 24.41 1.71
N LEU A 311 1.00 25.05 2.64
CA LEU A 311 0.48 25.23 4.00
C LEU A 311 -0.84 26.00 4.03
N ASP A 312 -1.02 26.98 3.14
CA ASP A 312 -2.25 27.77 3.09
C ASP A 312 -3.40 26.98 2.47
N GLN A 313 -3.14 26.24 1.39
CA GLN A 313 -4.12 25.29 0.82
C GLN A 313 -4.54 24.24 1.86
N PHE A 314 -3.61 23.75 2.68
CA PHE A 314 -3.93 22.78 3.72
C PHE A 314 -4.80 23.38 4.84
N LYS A 315 -4.55 24.64 5.22
CA LYS A 315 -5.41 25.35 6.20
C LYS A 315 -6.83 25.52 5.67
N GLU A 316 -6.98 25.94 4.41
CA GLU A 316 -8.28 26.07 3.74
C GLU A 316 -9.00 24.72 3.65
N PHE A 317 -8.28 23.67 3.23
CA PHE A 317 -8.80 22.30 3.20
C PHE A 317 -9.32 21.87 4.58
N LYS A 318 -8.55 22.11 5.63
CA LYS A 318 -8.95 21.76 7.00
C LYS A 318 -10.20 22.53 7.45
N GLN A 319 -10.36 23.78 7.05
CA GLN A 319 -11.55 24.58 7.37
C GLN A 319 -12.79 24.11 6.63
N SER A 320 -12.63 23.53 5.43
CA SER A 320 -13.75 23.02 4.65
C SER A 320 -14.46 21.83 5.30
N ASN A 321 -13.81 21.12 6.23
CA ASN A 321 -14.25 19.82 6.77
C ASN A 321 -14.55 18.74 5.70
N ALA A 322 -14.24 19.02 4.44
CA ALA A 322 -14.36 18.05 3.36
C ALA A 322 -13.21 17.07 3.42
N GLY A 323 -13.45 15.86 2.94
CA GLY A 323 -12.37 14.92 2.70
C GLY A 323 -11.73 15.14 1.32
N LEU A 324 -10.57 14.50 1.11
CA LEU A 324 -9.85 14.60 -0.18
C LEU A 324 -10.73 14.17 -1.37
N PRO A 325 -10.47 14.68 -2.59
CA PRO A 325 -11.20 14.24 -3.77
C PRO A 325 -10.99 12.74 -4.02
N THR A 326 -12.04 12.06 -4.49
CA THR A 326 -11.93 10.66 -4.93
C THR A 326 -11.18 10.57 -6.25
N VAL A 327 -10.67 9.38 -6.59
CA VAL A 327 -10.05 9.12 -7.90
C VAL A 327 -10.98 9.57 -9.03
N GLY A 328 -12.25 9.14 -9.02
CA GLY A 328 -13.23 9.54 -10.03
C GLY A 328 -13.49 11.06 -10.13
N MET A 329 -13.37 11.81 -9.03
CA MET A 329 -13.46 13.28 -9.06
C MET A 329 -12.24 13.93 -9.69
N ILE A 330 -11.05 13.36 -9.48
CA ILE A 330 -9.82 13.82 -10.13
C ILE A 330 -9.89 13.55 -11.63
N CYS A 331 -10.39 12.38 -12.04
CA CYS A 331 -10.53 12.01 -13.44
C CYS A 331 -11.43 12.97 -14.23
N LYS A 332 -12.54 13.44 -13.64
CA LYS A 332 -13.48 14.35 -14.32
C LYS A 332 -12.91 15.76 -14.57
N LYS A 333 -11.78 16.10 -13.93
CA LYS A 333 -11.12 17.41 -14.02
C LYS A 333 -9.94 17.41 -15.00
N GLN A 334 -9.52 16.24 -15.47
CA GLN A 334 -8.53 16.05 -16.53
C GLN A 334 -9.27 15.93 -17.86
#